data_AF-A0A367IK81-F1
#
_entry.id   AF-A0A367IK81-F1
#
_cell.length_a   1.000
_cell.length_b   1.000
_cell.length_c   1.000
_cell.angle_alpha   90.00
_cell.angle_beta   90.00
_cell.angle_gamma   90.00
#
_symmetry.space_group_name_H-M   'P 1'
#
loop_
_entity.id
_entity.type
_entity.pdbx_description
1 polymer ?
#
loop_
_entity_poly.entity_id
_entity_poly.type
_entity_poly.pdbx_seq_one_letter_code
_entity_poly.pdbx_strand_id
1 'polypeptide(L)'
;MVSILPGEAIKPGEMKVIPDEGMPAHRTHTRGHLFIKFVIDFPPPNWTAPENIAALEQILPPRPALPSFGDKHVDEVVMADAQPYQTGPSGRNQNAYDEDEEDHHGPGVQCAQ
;
A
#
# COMPACT_ATOMS: atom_id res chain seq x y z
N MET A 1 11.70 -9.66 -18.76
CA MET A 1 12.32 -8.53 -18.03
C MET A 1 11.48 -7.29 -18.34
N VAL A 2 11.06 -6.53 -17.33
CA VAL A 2 10.26 -5.31 -17.50
C VAL A 2 11.15 -4.12 -17.17
N SER A 3 11.34 -3.20 -18.11
CA SER A 3 12.19 -2.03 -17.95
C SER A 3 11.37 -0.78 -17.63
N ILE A 4 11.82 0.00 -16.65
CA ILE A 4 11.29 1.33 -16.36
C ILE A 4 12.29 2.34 -16.95
N LEU A 5 11.81 3.26 -17.78
CA LEU A 5 12.68 4.22 -18.45
C LEU A 5 13.23 5.26 -17.46
N PRO A 6 14.50 5.69 -17.58
CA PRO A 6 15.03 6.77 -16.76
C PRO A 6 14.17 8.03 -16.87
N GLY A 7 13.79 8.61 -15.72
CA GLY A 7 12.91 9.77 -15.64
C GLY A 7 11.42 9.44 -15.46
N GLU A 8 11.01 8.18 -15.66
CA GLU A 8 9.64 7.75 -15.33
C GLU A 8 9.53 7.44 -13.83
N ALA A 9 8.96 8.36 -13.07
CA ALA A 9 8.68 8.15 -11.65
C ALA A 9 7.41 7.31 -11.46
N ILE A 10 7.52 6.23 -10.68
CA ILE A 10 6.40 5.39 -10.25
C ILE A 10 5.95 5.83 -8.85
N LYS A 11 4.65 6.02 -8.66
CA LYS A 11 4.03 6.44 -7.39
C LYS A 11 3.55 5.22 -6.58
N PRO A 12 3.43 5.34 -5.25
CA PRO A 12 2.85 4.28 -4.43
C PRO A 12 1.43 3.94 -4.90
N GLY A 13 1.17 2.66 -5.14
CA GLY A 13 -0.13 2.17 -5.62
C GLY A 13 -0.43 2.47 -7.09
N GLU A 14 0.52 3.01 -7.86
CA GLU A 14 0.34 3.24 -9.29
C GLU A 14 0.09 1.92 -10.04
N MET A 15 -0.72 1.98 -11.08
CA MET A 15 -1.06 0.86 -11.96
C MET A 15 -0.43 1.06 -13.33
N LYS A 16 0.34 0.09 -13.80
CA LYS A 16 0.84 0.03 -15.19
C LYS A 16 0.31 -1.20 -15.89
N VAL A 17 0.38 -1.19 -17.22
CA VAL A 17 -0.07 -2.29 -18.07
C VAL A 17 1.06 -2.77 -18.96
N ILE A 18 1.19 -4.09 -19.10
CA ILE A 18 1.94 -4.73 -20.17
C ILE A 18 0.90 -5.31 -21.14
N PRO A 19 0.68 -4.66 -22.30
CA PRO A 19 -0.28 -5.14 -23.29
C PRO A 19 0.03 -6.57 -23.72
N ASP A 20 -1.02 -7.32 -24.04
CA ASP A 20 -0.96 -8.68 -24.58
C ASP A 20 -0.15 -9.72 -23.78
N GLU A 21 0.10 -9.47 -22.49
CA GLU A 21 0.77 -10.42 -21.58
C GLU A 21 -0.15 -10.98 -20.48
N GLY A 22 -1.47 -10.80 -20.65
CA GLY A 22 -2.49 -11.43 -19.81
C GLY A 22 -2.81 -12.85 -20.26
N MET A 23 -3.87 -13.43 -19.68
CA MET A 23 -4.27 -14.80 -20.01
C MET A 23 -4.71 -14.94 -21.48
N PRO A 24 -4.36 -16.07 -22.15
CA PRO A 24 -4.80 -16.33 -23.51
C PRO A 24 -6.31 -16.58 -23.57
N ALA A 25 -6.96 -16.02 -24.59
CA ALA A 25 -8.35 -16.26 -24.92
C ALA A 25 -8.49 -17.54 -25.76
N HIS A 26 -9.34 -18.46 -25.29
CA HIS A 26 -9.48 -19.80 -25.86
C HIS A 26 -9.89 -19.82 -27.34
N ARG A 27 -10.64 -18.82 -27.83
CA ARG A 27 -11.20 -18.81 -29.19
C ARG A 27 -10.41 -17.97 -30.19
N THR A 28 -9.77 -16.90 -29.73
CA THR A 28 -9.14 -15.90 -30.61
C THR A 28 -7.63 -16.03 -30.67
N HIS A 29 -7.01 -16.89 -29.85
CA HIS A 29 -5.55 -17.00 -29.67
C HIS A 29 -4.86 -15.66 -29.31
N THR A 30 -5.63 -14.65 -28.88
CA THR A 30 -5.14 -13.38 -28.37
C THR A 30 -4.89 -13.48 -26.87
N ARG A 31 -4.02 -12.64 -26.32
CA ARG A 31 -3.79 -12.53 -24.88
C ARG A 31 -4.49 -11.29 -24.32
N GLY A 32 -4.92 -11.36 -23.07
CA GLY A 32 -5.36 -10.18 -22.31
C GLY A 32 -4.18 -9.28 -21.95
N HIS A 33 -4.36 -8.35 -21.02
CA HIS A 33 -3.28 -7.48 -20.55
C HIS A 33 -2.85 -7.83 -19.12
N LEU A 34 -1.56 -7.66 -18.83
CA LEU A 34 -1.03 -7.81 -17.48
C LEU A 34 -1.02 -6.45 -16.79
N PHE A 35 -1.77 -6.32 -15.71
CA PHE A 35 -1.78 -5.11 -14.87
C PHE A 35 -0.86 -5.29 -13.67
N ILE A 36 -0.03 -4.29 -13.40
CA ILE A 36 0.96 -4.29 -12.32
C ILE A 36 0.60 -3.17 -11.35
N LYS A 37 0.38 -3.53 -10.07
CA LYS A 37 0.23 -2.58 -8.96
C LYS A 37 1.55 -2.44 -8.22
N PHE A 38 2.06 -1.23 -8.11
CA PHE A 38 3.34 -0.99 -7.44
C PHE A 38 3.16 -0.78 -5.94
N VAL A 39 3.95 -1.52 -5.17
CA VAL A 39 4.26 -1.23 -3.76
C VAL A 39 5.69 -0.70 -3.73
N ILE A 40 5.90 0.44 -3.09
CA ILE A 40 7.21 1.10 -3.03
C ILE A 40 7.79 0.88 -1.64
N ASP A 41 8.91 0.16 -1.59
CA ASP A 41 9.69 -0.02 -0.39
C ASP A 41 10.56 1.23 -0.17
N PHE A 42 10.24 1.99 0.87
CA PHE A 42 11.05 3.12 1.28
C PHE A 42 12.30 2.65 2.04
N PRO A 43 13.42 3.37 1.95
CA PRO A 43 14.59 3.07 2.74
C PRO A 43 14.30 3.05 4.25
N PRO A 44 14.99 2.21 5.03
CA PRO A 44 14.82 2.17 6.48
C PRO A 44 15.28 3.48 7.14
N PRO A 45 14.92 3.73 8.42
CA PRO A 45 15.45 4.87 9.17
C PRO A 45 16.99 4.88 9.17
N ASN A 46 17.59 6.07 9.04
CA ASN A 46 19.05 6.26 9.03
C ASN A 46 19.81 5.44 7.96
N TRP A 47 19.17 5.17 6.80
CA TRP A 47 19.75 4.38 5.70
C TRP A 47 21.01 4.97 5.05
N THR A 48 21.31 6.25 5.26
CA THR A 48 22.46 6.93 4.67
C THR A 48 23.01 8.03 5.58
N ALA A 49 24.23 8.49 5.27
CA ALA A 49 24.88 9.60 5.93
C ALA A 49 24.20 10.96 5.63
N PRO A 50 24.30 11.95 6.54
CA PRO A 50 23.67 13.26 6.39
C PRO A 50 24.04 14.03 5.11
N GLU A 51 25.26 13.84 4.60
CA GLU A 51 25.76 14.52 3.40
C GLU A 51 24.96 14.09 2.16
N ASN A 52 24.59 12.82 2.07
CA ASN A 52 23.75 12.30 0.99
C ASN A 52 22.32 12.83 1.09
N ILE A 53 21.82 13.04 2.32
CA ILE A 53 20.50 13.66 2.52
C ILE A 53 20.50 15.10 2.01
N ALA A 54 21.55 15.87 2.30
CA ALA A 54 21.68 17.23 1.78
C ALA A 54 21.77 17.28 0.24
N ALA A 55 22.43 16.30 -0.38
CA ALA A 55 22.50 16.19 -1.84
C ALA A 55 21.13 15.93 -2.48
N LEU A 56 20.21 15.22 -1.81
CA LEU A 56 18.85 15.00 -2.33
C LEU A 56 18.06 16.30 -2.50
N GLU A 57 18.30 17.32 -1.67
CA GLU A 57 17.62 18.62 -1.78
C GLU A 57 17.94 19.35 -3.10
N GLN A 58 19.05 19.02 -3.74
CA GLN A 58 19.44 19.59 -5.04
C GLN A 58 18.83 18.82 -6.23
N ILE A 59 18.43 17.56 -6.02
CA ILE A 59 17.93 16.65 -7.07
C ILE A 59 16.40 16.65 -7.09
N LEU A 60 15.78 16.66 -5.92
CA LEU A 60 14.33 16.61 -5.78
C LEU A 60 13.69 17.99 -6.01
N PRO A 61 12.39 18.04 -6.33
CA PRO A 61 11.65 19.30 -6.38
C PRO A 61 11.79 20.11 -5.07
N PRO A 62 11.73 21.44 -5.15
CA PRO A 62 11.91 22.30 -3.98
C PRO A 62 10.86 22.02 -2.91
N ARG A 63 11.28 22.13 -1.65
CA ARG A 63 10.39 21.95 -0.49
C ARG A 63 9.25 22.99 -0.55
N PRO A 64 7.99 22.57 -0.37
CA PRO A 64 6.88 23.51 -0.25
C PRO A 64 7.11 24.48 0.92
N ALA A 65 6.74 25.75 0.72
CA ALA A 65 6.80 26.74 1.80
C ALA A 65 5.87 26.31 2.94
N LEU A 66 6.33 26.46 4.18
CA LEU A 66 5.48 26.26 5.34
C LEU A 66 4.36 27.32 5.33
N PRO A 67 3.12 26.94 5.70
CA PRO A 67 2.05 27.90 5.83
C PRO A 67 2.38 28.95 6.90
N SER A 68 1.97 30.20 6.67
CA SER A 68 2.05 31.25 7.68
C SER A 68 0.91 31.09 8.68
N PHE A 69 1.23 31.16 9.98
CA PHE A 69 0.25 31.01 11.06
C PHE A 69 -0.18 32.36 11.66
N GLY A 70 0.38 33.48 11.21
CA GLY A 70 0.11 34.81 11.77
C GLY A 70 0.40 34.85 13.28
N ASP A 71 -0.51 35.44 14.06
CA ASP A 71 -0.39 35.58 15.51
C ASP A 71 -0.90 34.35 16.30
N LYS A 72 -1.14 33.22 15.62
CA LYS A 72 -1.60 32.00 16.30
C LYS A 72 -0.46 31.40 17.12
N HIS A 73 -0.83 30.82 18.26
CA HIS A 73 0.07 29.96 19.01
C HIS A 73 0.39 28.70 18.21
N VAL A 74 1.68 28.34 18.15
CA VAL A 74 2.18 27.15 17.46
C VAL A 74 3.03 26.36 18.44
N ASP A 75 2.65 25.09 18.65
CA ASP A 75 3.39 24.16 19.48
C ASP A 75 4.47 23.43 18.66
N GLU A 76 5.67 23.33 19.22
CA GLU A 76 6.71 22.45 18.70
C GLU A 76 6.47 21.03 19.23
N VAL A 77 6.24 20.09 18.31
CA VAL A 77 5.93 18.70 18.64
C VAL A 77 6.84 17.74 17.88
N VAL A 78 7.12 16.59 18.48
CA VAL A 78 7.91 15.53 17.87
C VAL A 78 7.01 14.34 17.57
N MET A 79 7.11 13.80 16.36
CA MET A 79 6.38 12.59 15.96
C MET A 79 6.98 11.36 16.65
N ALA A 80 6.13 10.52 17.22
CA ALA A 80 6.49 9.22 17.79
C ALA A 80 5.96 8.09 16.90
N ASP A 81 6.55 6.90 17.04
CA ASP A 81 6.03 5.69 16.39
C ASP A 81 4.60 5.40 16.86
N ALA A 82 3.72 5.02 15.94
CA ALA A 82 2.31 4.83 16.22
C ALA A 82 1.99 3.47 16.87
N GLN A 83 2.83 2.43 16.68
CA GLN A 83 2.56 1.07 17.16
C GLN A 83 2.24 1.00 18.66
N PRO A 84 3.01 1.65 19.56
CA PRO A 84 2.72 1.61 21.01
C PRO A 84 1.38 2.24 21.41
N TYR A 85 0.79 3.07 20.55
CA TYR A 85 -0.44 3.80 20.80
C TYR A 85 -1.67 3.16 20.13
N GLN A 86 -1.48 2.15 19.27
CA GLN A 86 -2.55 1.46 18.54
C GLN A 86 -3.13 0.25 19.30
N THR A 87 -2.41 -0.29 20.29
CA THR A 87 -2.89 -1.39 21.14
C THR A 87 -3.80 -0.89 22.26
N GLY A 88 -5.03 -0.52 21.91
CA GLY A 88 -6.13 -0.32 22.87
C GLY A 88 -6.83 -1.66 23.24
N PRO A 89 -7.65 -1.69 24.32
CA PRO A 89 -8.31 -2.92 24.80
C PRO A 89 -9.26 -3.61 23.80
N SER A 90 -9.62 -2.94 22.70
CA SER A 90 -10.57 -3.45 21.70
C SER A 90 -10.00 -4.47 20.71
N GLY A 91 -8.70 -4.78 20.77
CA GLY A 91 -8.08 -5.81 19.90
C GLY A 91 -8.30 -7.26 20.32
N ARG A 92 -9.08 -7.53 21.38
CA ARG A 92 -9.33 -8.88 21.93
C ARG A 92 -10.68 -9.49 21.53
N ASN A 93 -11.27 -9.09 20.40
CA ASN A 93 -12.52 -9.70 19.95
C ASN A 93 -12.54 -10.02 18.45
N GLN A 94 -11.58 -10.84 18.02
CA GLN A 94 -11.75 -11.62 16.79
C GLN A 94 -11.26 -13.04 17.03
N ASN A 95 -12.22 -13.96 16.86
CA ASN A 95 -12.05 -15.39 16.54
C ASN A 95 -12.00 -16.36 17.73
N ALA A 96 -13.15 -16.56 18.37
CA ALA A 96 -13.42 -17.71 19.26
C ALA A 96 -14.51 -18.66 18.72
N TYR A 97 -14.83 -18.58 17.41
CA TYR A 97 -15.87 -19.39 16.77
C TYR A 97 -15.47 -19.86 15.36
N ASP A 98 -14.23 -20.31 15.16
CA ASP A 98 -13.80 -20.87 13.87
C ASP A 98 -12.90 -22.09 14.02
N GLU A 99 -13.23 -22.95 14.98
CA GLU A 99 -12.73 -24.33 15.06
C GLU A 99 -13.90 -25.18 15.53
N ASP A 100 -14.66 -25.75 14.59
CA ASP A 100 -15.40 -27.03 14.72
C ASP A 100 -16.07 -27.39 13.36
N GLU A 101 -15.30 -27.36 12.26
CA GLU A 101 -15.68 -28.02 11.01
C GLU A 101 -15.29 -29.50 11.11
N GLU A 102 -16.11 -30.30 11.80
CA GLU A 102 -16.06 -31.76 11.66
C GLU A 102 -17.48 -32.36 11.68
N ASP A 103 -17.95 -32.61 10.45
CA ASP A 103 -18.76 -33.76 10.08
C ASP A 103 -20.30 -33.67 10.32
N HIS A 104 -21.04 -34.41 9.47
CA HIS A 104 -22.48 -34.75 9.53
C HIS A 104 -23.49 -33.97 8.66
N HIS A 105 -23.50 -34.32 7.37
CA HIS A 105 -24.66 -34.84 6.62
C HIS A 105 -26.12 -34.38 6.94
N GLY A 106 -26.69 -33.56 6.03
CA GLY A 106 -28.09 -33.67 5.52
C GLY A 106 -29.20 -32.85 6.21
N PRO A 107 -30.44 -32.84 5.66
CA PRO A 107 -30.89 -32.58 4.30
C PRO A 107 -31.71 -31.25 4.20
N GLY A 108 -31.81 -30.71 2.99
CA GLY A 108 -32.46 -29.42 2.73
C GLY A 108 -33.98 -29.38 2.91
N VAL A 109 -34.51 -28.17 3.11
CA VAL A 109 -35.91 -27.84 2.88
C VAL A 109 -36.05 -26.41 2.37
N GLN A 110 -36.71 -26.27 1.21
CA GLN A 110 -37.27 -25.04 0.69
C GLN A 110 -38.76 -25.03 1.04
N CYS A 111 -39.29 -23.91 1.54
CA CYS A 111 -40.70 -23.59 1.39
C CYS A 111 -40.82 -22.10 1.08
N ALA A 112 -41.44 -21.81 -0.07
CA ALA A 112 -42.03 -20.53 -0.39
C ALA A 112 -43.49 -20.54 0.06
N GLN A 113 -43.90 -19.50 0.81
CA GLN A 113 -45.15 -18.74 0.65
C GLN A 113 -45.23 -17.65 1.72
#